data_AF-A0A411AMJ2-F1
#
_entry.id   AF-A0A411AMJ2-F1
#
_cell.length_a   1.000
_cell.length_b   1.000
_cell.length_c   1.000
_cell.angle_alpha   90.00
_cell.angle_beta   90.00
_cell.angle_gamma   90.00
#
_symmetry.space_group_name_H-M   'P 1'
#
loop_
_entity.id
_entity.type
_entity.pdbx_description
1 polymer ?
#
loop_
_entity_poly.entity_id
_entity_poly.type
_entity_poly.pdbx_seq_one_letter_code
_entity_poly.pdbx_strand_id
1 'polypeptide(L)' 'MSKKLFTSKEITILSQNKYVKKVSNKRFTYNDEFKRLFIVENQNGKLPR' A
#
# COMPACT_ATOMS: atom_id res chain seq x y z
N MET A 1 11.91 17.67 -3.60
CA MET A 1 10.98 16.51 -3.54
C MET A 1 10.89 15.89 -4.92
N SER A 2 11.61 14.79 -5.17
CA SER A 2 11.54 14.11 -6.46
C SER A 2 10.14 13.49 -6.62
N LYS A 3 9.47 13.76 -7.75
CA LYS A 3 8.20 13.12 -8.10
C LYS A 3 8.51 11.70 -8.58
N LYS A 4 8.80 10.78 -7.64
CA LYS A 4 9.03 9.37 -7.98
C LYS A 4 7.72 8.80 -8.52
N LEU A 5 7.73 8.42 -9.81
CA LEU A 5 6.64 7.71 -10.46
C LEU A 5 6.87 6.22 -10.27
N PHE A 6 5.79 5.48 -10.06
CA PHE A 6 5.85 4.02 -10.06
C PHE A 6 6.17 3.53 -11.46
N THR A 7 7.12 2.59 -11.55
CA THR A 7 7.40 1.88 -12.80
C THR A 7 6.27 0.89 -13.10
N SER A 8 6.12 0.49 -14.37
CA SER A 8 5.11 -0.50 -14.75
C SER A 8 5.25 -1.82 -13.98
N LYS A 9 6.48 -2.22 -13.64
CA LYS A 9 6.75 -3.40 -12.81
C LYS A 9 6.18 -3.25 -11.40
N GLU A 10 6.41 -2.12 -10.76
CA GLU A 10 5.85 -1.81 -9.43
C GLU A 10 4.32 -1.73 -9.46
N ILE A 11 3.74 -1.15 -10.51
CA ILE A 11 2.29 -1.10 -10.69
C ILE A 11 1.70 -2.51 -10.79
N THR A 12 2.32 -3.42 -11.56
CA THR A 12 1.87 -4.81 -11.66
C THR A 12 1.94 -5.53 -10.31
N ILE A 13 3.04 -5.38 -9.58
CA ILE A 13 3.21 -5.99 -8.25
C ILE A 13 2.15 -5.46 -7.27
N LEU A 14 1.92 -4.13 -7.26
CA LEU A 14 0.91 -3.51 -6.40
C LEU A 14 -0.51 -3.93 -6.80
N SER A 15 -0.79 -4.11 -8.10
CA SER A 15 -2.09 -4.54 -8.61
C SER A 15 -2.41 -6.01 -8.28
N GLN A 16 -1.39 -6.84 -8.04
CA GLN A 16 -1.57 -8.23 -7.60
C GLN A 16 -1.86 -8.35 -6.10
N ASN A 17 -1.62 -7.29 -5.33
CA ASN A 17 -1.84 -7.30 -3.89
C ASN A 17 -3.33 -7.14 -3.56
N LYS A 18 -3.92 -8.15 -2.90
CA LYS A 18 -5.34 -8.17 -2.47
C LYS A 18 -5.78 -6.98 -1.61
N TYR A 19 -4.83 -6.31 -0.95
CA TYR A 19 -5.12 -5.17 -0.08
C TYR A 19 -5.12 -3.84 -0.84
N VAL A 20 -4.75 -3.82 -2.13
CA VAL A 20 -4.68 -2.61 -2.93
C VAL A 20 -5.99 -2.44 -3.70
N LYS A 21 -6.64 -1.28 -3.50
CA LYS A 21 -7.92 -0.94 -4.12
C LYS A 21 -7.75 -0.32 -5.50
N LYS A 22 -6.77 0.57 -5.67
CA LYS A 22 -6.46 1.26 -6.94
C LYS A 22 -4.98 1.58 -7.02
N VAL A 23 -4.40 1.46 -8.21
CA VAL A 23 -3.01 1.85 -8.52
C VAL A 23 -3.01 2.82 -9.69
N SER A 24 -2.17 3.85 -9.58
CA SER A 24 -1.86 4.81 -10.64
C SER A 24 -0.37 5.13 -10.59
N ASN A 25 0.21 5.61 -11.69
CA ASN A 25 1.64 5.92 -11.80
C ASN A 25 2.18 6.88 -10.73
N LYS A 26 1.30 7.61 -10.03
CA LYS A 26 1.68 8.56 -8.97
C LYS A 26 1.27 8.14 -7.57
N ARG A 27 0.28 7.26 -7.43
CA ARG A 27 -0.37 6.96 -6.14
C ARG A 27 -1.15 5.67 -6.21
N PHE A 28 -1.25 4.99 -5.09
CA PHE A 28 -2.11 3.83 -4.92
C PHE A 28 -2.89 3.97 -3.61
N THR A 29 -3.94 3.18 -3.45
CA THR A 29 -4.82 3.25 -2.26
C THR A 29 -5.05 1.85 -1.73
N TYR A 30 -4.81 1.66 -0.44
CA TYR A 30 -5.15 0.42 0.25
C TYR A 30 -6.66 0.35 0.58
N ASN A 31 -7.17 -0.88 0.68
CA ASN A 31 -8.53 -1.14 1.14
C ASN A 31 -8.66 -0.84 2.66
N ASP A 32 -9.88 -0.58 3.10
CA ASP A 32 -10.16 -0.26 4.51
C ASP A 32 -9.87 -1.45 5.44
N GLU A 33 -9.98 -2.68 4.94
CA GLU A 33 -9.58 -3.90 5.67
C GLU A 33 -8.10 -3.89 6.06
N PHE A 34 -7.23 -3.45 5.14
CA PHE A 34 -5.81 -3.34 5.42
C PHE A 34 -5.51 -2.28 6.48
N LYS A 35 -6.23 -1.16 6.47
CA LYS A 35 -6.09 -0.13 7.51
C LYS A 35 -6.44 -0.68 8.89
N ARG A 36 -7.50 -1.49 8.98
CA ARG A 36 -7.90 -2.16 10.23
C ARG A 36 -6.82 -3.14 10.70
N LEU A 37 -6.33 -4.00 9.80
CA LEU A 37 -5.22 -4.92 10.09
C LEU A 37 -3.99 -4.17 10.58
N PHE A 38 -3.62 -3.08 9.91
CA PHE A 38 -2.47 -2.25 10.30
C PHE A 38 -2.63 -1.67 11.71
N ILE A 39 -3.82 -1.15 12.05
CA ILE A 39 -4.10 -0.62 13.40
C ILE A 39 -3.98 -1.73 14.45
N VAL A 40 -4.55 -2.90 14.19
CA VAL A 40 -4.49 -4.06 15.09
C VAL A 40 -3.05 -4.55 15.28
N GLU A 41 -2.28 -4.69 14.20
CA GLU A 41 -0.87 -5.10 14.28
C GLU A 41 -0.02 -4.06 15.00
N ASN A 42 -0.27 -2.77 14.78
CA ASN A 42 0.40 -1.69 15.50
C ASN A 42 0.06 -1.70 17.00
N GLN A 43 -1.19 -1.98 17.36
CA GLN A 43 -1.59 -2.19 18.77
C GLN A 43 -0.93 -3.43 19.39
N ASN A 44 -0.71 -4.49 18.60
CA ASN A 44 0.02 -5.68 19.02
C ASN A 44 1.55 -5.47 19.11
N GLY A 45 2.03 -4.23 18.99
CA GLY A 45 3.45 -3.88 19.16
C GLY A 45 4.30 -4.02 17.90
N LYS A 46 3.71 -4.35 16.74
CA LYS A 46 4.42 -4.29 15.46
C LYS A 46 4.44 -2.85 14.96
N LEU A 47 5.51 -2.15 15.32
CA LEU A 47 5.73 -0.77 14.86
C LEU A 47 6.12 -0.77 13.37
N PRO A 48 5.63 0.20 12.58
CA PRO A 48 6.18 0.45 11.25
C PRO A 48 7.61 0.99 11.43
N ARG A 49 8.60 0.11 11.24
CA ARG A 49 10.02 0.44 11.38
C ARG A 49 10.73 0.32 10.04
#